data_AF-A0A932DSK9-F1
#
_entry.id   AF-A0A932DSK9-F1
#
_cell.length_a   1.000
_cell.length_b   1.000
_cell.length_c   1.000
_cell.angle_alpha   90.00
_cell.angle_beta   90.00
_cell.angle_gamma   90.00
#
_symmetry.space_group_name_H-M   'P 1'
#
loop_
_entity.id
_entity.type
_entity.pdbx_description
1 polymer ?
#
loop_
_entity_poly.entity_id
_entity_poly.type
_entity_poly.pdbx_seq_one_letter_code
_entity_poly.pdbx_strand_id
1 'polypeptide(L)'
;MEMKNFIEKYKLYIILIIVLVGIGYFIFNYAIQNQRSNLGRENNGNTSNIDPEKLAEAIKRAEAQQPPGIGASPSETEIYNNPFVKHIRVALNGYLDSSNQGIDDPDYIINGSDSMLNCGLKKFDKSYYKSKFIVFDVSNNDYGGVQADIVFTDKPDTIFWTWVYKLTTENDEEGYTLRGFCSNGPKEEFKKEFPEMMKEIIKKSKFFL
;
A
#
# COMPACT_ATOMS: atom_id res chain seq x y z
N MET A 1 -51.31 4.53 -0.80
CA MET A 1 -51.86 3.18 -0.49
C MET A 1 -51.22 2.07 -1.35
N GLU A 2 -50.13 2.34 -2.08
CA GLU A 2 -49.57 1.42 -3.09
C GLU A 2 -48.38 0.59 -2.58
N MET A 3 -47.63 1.10 -1.60
CA MET A 3 -46.40 0.46 -1.12
C MET A 3 -46.64 -0.85 -0.35
N LYS A 4 -47.77 -0.97 0.37
CA LYS A 4 -48.13 -2.21 1.08
C LYS A 4 -48.46 -3.37 0.13
N ASN A 5 -49.10 -3.07 -1.01
CA ASN A 5 -49.42 -4.07 -2.04
C ASN A 5 -48.18 -4.56 -2.78
N PHE A 6 -47.19 -3.67 -2.98
CA PHE A 6 -45.89 -4.05 -3.56
C PHE A 6 -45.13 -5.01 -2.63
N ILE A 7 -45.04 -4.70 -1.34
CA ILE A 7 -44.34 -5.55 -0.37
C ILE A 7 -45.00 -6.93 -0.27
N GLU A 8 -46.34 -7.01 -0.21
CA GLU A 8 -47.06 -8.30 -0.20
C GLU A 8 -46.81 -9.12 -1.48
N LYS A 9 -46.84 -8.49 -2.67
CA LYS A 9 -46.62 -9.17 -3.94
C LYS A 9 -45.21 -9.75 -4.09
N TYR A 10 -44.19 -9.07 -3.54
CA TYR A 10 -42.78 -9.48 -3.68
C TYR A 10 -42.17 -10.08 -2.41
N LYS A 11 -42.95 -10.25 -1.33
CA LYS A 11 -42.49 -10.76 -0.04
C LYS A 11 -41.71 -12.07 -0.15
N LEU A 12 -42.21 -13.00 -0.97
CA LEU A 12 -41.57 -14.30 -1.18
C LEU A 12 -40.23 -14.16 -1.92
N TYR A 13 -40.14 -13.25 -2.89
CA TYR A 13 -38.92 -13.01 -3.67
C TYR A 13 -37.84 -12.31 -2.84
N ILE A 14 -38.24 -11.36 -2.00
CA ILE A 14 -37.33 -10.67 -1.06
C ILE A 14 -36.76 -11.68 -0.05
N ILE A 15 -37.59 -12.56 0.51
CA ILE A 15 -37.12 -13.62 1.42
C ILE A 15 -36.15 -14.57 0.70
N LEU A 16 -36.44 -14.95 -0.54
CA LEU A 16 -35.55 -15.81 -1.34
C LEU A 16 -34.17 -15.17 -1.57
N ILE A 17 -34.13 -13.87 -1.89
CA ILE A 17 -32.87 -13.13 -2.08
C ILE A 17 -32.06 -13.12 -0.78
N ILE A 18 -32.70 -12.82 0.36
CA ILE A 18 -32.01 -12.78 1.66
C ILE A 18 -31.40 -14.15 2.01
N VAL A 19 -32.14 -15.23 1.74
CA VAL A 19 -31.64 -16.60 1.95
C VAL A 19 -30.46 -16.91 1.04
N LEU A 20 -30.53 -16.56 -0.24
CA LEU A 20 -29.43 -16.80 -1.20
C LEU A 20 -28.17 -16.00 -0.84
N VAL A 21 -28.31 -14.75 -0.41
CA VAL A 21 -27.19 -13.91 0.07
C VAL A 21 -26.59 -14.52 1.34
N GLY A 22 -27.42 -14.98 2.28
CA GLY A 22 -26.96 -15.64 3.51
C GLY A 22 -26.19 -16.94 3.23
N ILE A 23 -26.67 -17.77 2.32
CA ILE A 23 -25.99 -19.01 1.89
C ILE A 23 -24.66 -18.67 1.21
N GLY A 24 -24.63 -17.69 0.30
CA GLY A 24 -23.40 -17.25 -0.36
C GLY A 24 -22.35 -16.74 0.62
N TYR A 25 -22.76 -15.93 1.60
CA TYR A 25 -21.90 -15.45 2.67
C TYR A 25 -21.36 -16.61 3.53
N PHE A 26 -22.19 -17.60 3.83
CA PHE A 26 -21.78 -18.77 4.60
C PHE A 26 -20.75 -19.63 3.85
N ILE A 27 -20.99 -19.92 2.56
CA ILE A 27 -20.05 -20.67 1.71
C ILE A 27 -18.73 -19.92 1.57
N PHE A 28 -18.76 -18.60 1.38
CA PHE A 28 -17.56 -17.77 1.28
C PHE A 28 -16.72 -17.83 2.57
N ASN A 29 -17.36 -17.66 3.74
CA ASN A 29 -16.64 -17.78 5.02
C ASN A 29 -16.10 -19.19 5.27
N TYR A 30 -16.86 -20.22 4.89
CA TYR A 30 -16.40 -21.61 4.99
C TYR A 30 -15.18 -21.87 4.09
N ALA A 31 -15.16 -21.35 2.86
CA ALA A 31 -14.03 -21.45 1.95
C ALA A 31 -12.78 -20.74 2.49
N ILE A 32 -12.93 -19.55 3.08
CA ILE A 32 -11.83 -18.82 3.72
C ILE A 32 -11.26 -19.59 4.92
N GLN A 33 -12.11 -20.18 5.76
CA GLN A 33 -11.64 -21.03 6.87
C GLN A 33 -10.93 -22.30 6.39
N ASN A 34 -11.46 -22.94 5.34
CA ASN A 34 -10.84 -24.14 4.77
C ASN A 34 -9.51 -23.86 4.07
N GLN A 35 -9.31 -22.67 3.49
CA GLN A 35 -7.98 -22.27 3.03
C GLN A 35 -7.00 -22.06 4.19
N ARG A 36 -7.43 -21.40 5.27
CA ARG A 36 -6.58 -21.19 6.46
C ARG A 36 -6.18 -22.50 7.14
N SER A 37 -7.06 -23.50 7.19
CA SER A 37 -6.74 -24.82 7.78
C SER A 37 -5.77 -25.64 6.92
N ASN A 38 -5.83 -25.50 5.59
CA ASN A 38 -4.92 -26.20 4.68
C ASN A 38 -3.53 -25.56 4.61
N LEU A 39 -3.43 -24.23 4.71
CA LEU A 39 -2.15 -23.52 4.87
C LEU A 39 -1.42 -23.86 6.19
N GLY A 40 -2.14 -24.35 7.21
CA GLY A 40 -1.56 -24.82 8.48
C GLY A 40 -1.10 -26.29 8.47
N ARG A 41 -1.30 -27.04 7.38
CA ARG A 41 -1.09 -28.51 7.34
C ARG A 41 0.02 -28.99 6.42
N GLU A 42 0.83 -28.09 5.87
CA GLU A 42 1.97 -28.42 5.01
C GLU A 42 3.30 -27.89 5.57
N ASN A 43 3.56 -28.18 6.86
CA ASN A 43 4.91 -28.09 7.43
C ASN A 43 5.11 -29.19 8.47
N ASN A 44 5.01 -30.45 8.03
CA ASN A 44 5.58 -31.59 8.74
C ASN A 44 7.01 -31.83 8.23
N GLY A 45 7.88 -30.86 8.52
CA GLY A 45 9.32 -30.99 8.45
C GLY A 45 9.87 -31.25 9.84
N ASN A 46 10.15 -32.54 10.13
CA ASN A 46 10.92 -33.09 11.24
C ASN A 46 11.54 -32.06 12.24
N THR A 47 10.79 -31.63 13.26
CA THR A 47 11.27 -30.78 14.35
C THR A 47 11.63 -31.63 15.57
N SER A 48 12.77 -32.33 15.48
CA SER A 48 13.49 -32.79 16.67
C SER A 48 14.88 -32.17 16.64
N ASN A 49 15.22 -31.38 17.67
CA ASN A 49 16.43 -30.57 17.83
C ASN A 49 16.51 -29.22 17.09
N ILE A 50 15.51 -28.36 17.25
CA ILE A 50 15.75 -26.92 17.06
C ILE A 50 16.06 -26.31 18.42
N ASP A 51 17.28 -25.83 18.56
CA ASP A 51 17.76 -25.06 19.71
C ASP A 51 16.90 -23.77 19.85
N PRO A 52 16.18 -23.60 20.98
CA PRO A 52 15.29 -22.46 21.20
C PRO A 52 16.01 -21.11 21.06
N GLU A 53 17.30 -21.06 21.36
CA GLU A 53 18.11 -19.84 21.29
C GLU A 53 18.41 -19.47 19.83
N LYS A 54 18.69 -20.46 18.98
CA LYS A 54 18.84 -20.26 17.53
C LYS A 54 17.53 -19.94 16.84
N LEU A 55 16.41 -20.48 17.32
CA LEU A 55 15.08 -20.14 16.83
C LEU A 55 14.72 -18.70 17.21
N ALA A 56 14.99 -18.30 18.45
CA ALA A 56 14.78 -16.92 18.90
C ALA A 56 15.69 -15.93 18.15
N GLU A 57 16.94 -16.31 17.85
CA GLU A 57 17.85 -15.47 17.06
C GLU A 57 17.42 -15.39 15.59
N ALA A 58 16.92 -16.49 15.00
CA ALA A 58 16.37 -16.49 13.65
C ALA A 58 15.07 -15.68 13.54
N ILE A 59 14.18 -15.77 14.55
CA ILE A 59 12.98 -14.94 14.67
C ILE A 59 13.40 -13.48 14.85
N LYS A 60 14.34 -13.18 15.75
CA LYS A 60 14.84 -11.81 15.97
C LYS A 60 15.54 -11.23 14.74
N ARG A 61 16.23 -12.03 13.92
CA ARG A 61 16.78 -11.61 12.62
C ARG A 61 15.69 -11.41 11.58
N ALA A 62 14.69 -12.28 11.51
CA ALA A 62 13.54 -12.12 10.61
C ALA A 62 12.68 -10.90 10.99
N GLU A 63 12.48 -10.66 12.29
CA GLU A 63 11.79 -9.50 12.86
C GLU A 63 12.64 -8.23 12.78
N ALA A 64 13.98 -8.31 12.81
CA ALA A 64 14.86 -7.16 12.55
C ALA A 64 14.95 -6.82 11.06
N GLN A 65 14.72 -7.81 10.17
CA GLN A 65 14.60 -7.63 8.73
C GLN A 65 13.22 -7.14 8.30
N GLN A 66 12.18 -7.37 9.12
CA GLN A 66 10.91 -6.67 8.97
C GLN A 66 11.03 -5.30 9.66
N PRO A 67 11.08 -4.18 8.92
CA PRO A 67 11.05 -2.87 9.57
C PRO A 67 9.81 -2.78 10.46
N PRO A 68 9.82 -1.94 11.52
CA PRO A 68 8.62 -1.69 12.30
C PRO A 68 7.52 -1.31 11.32
N GLY A 69 6.59 -2.25 11.12
CA GLY A 69 5.49 -2.07 10.21
C GLY A 69 4.77 -0.80 10.62
N ILE A 70 4.26 -0.07 9.64
CA ILE A 70 3.23 0.92 9.95
C ILE A 70 2.13 0.12 10.67
N GLY A 71 1.86 0.44 11.94
CA GLY A 71 0.89 -0.29 12.75
C GLY A 71 -0.45 -0.38 12.03
N ALA A 72 -1.34 -1.30 12.41
CA ALA A 72 -2.60 -1.54 11.67
C ALA A 72 -3.51 -0.30 11.50
N SER A 73 -3.26 0.79 12.24
CA SER A 73 -3.88 2.10 12.07
C SER A 73 -2.92 3.18 12.60
N PRO A 74 -1.91 3.62 11.83
CA PRO A 74 -0.96 4.61 12.29
C PRO A 74 -1.64 5.98 12.43
N SER A 75 -1.21 6.78 13.39
CA SER A 75 -1.52 8.20 13.40
C SER A 75 -0.80 8.93 12.25
N GLU A 76 -1.33 10.08 11.82
CA GLU A 76 -0.65 10.92 10.82
C GLU A 76 0.79 11.23 11.26
N THR A 77 1.03 11.53 12.53
CA THR A 77 2.37 11.83 13.04
C THR A 77 3.33 10.64 12.89
N GLU A 78 2.86 9.41 13.07
CA GLU A 78 3.67 8.20 12.84
C GLU A 78 3.99 8.00 11.36
N ILE A 79 3.02 8.22 10.47
CA ILE A 79 3.23 8.14 9.01
C ILE A 79 4.29 9.15 8.58
N TYR A 80 4.15 10.42 8.94
CA TYR A 80 5.05 11.48 8.48
C TYR A 80 6.43 11.42 9.14
N ASN A 81 6.56 10.76 10.30
CA ASN A 81 7.86 10.49 10.91
C ASN A 81 8.53 9.21 10.43
N ASN A 82 7.81 8.35 9.72
CA ASN A 82 8.32 7.09 9.21
C ASN A 82 9.48 7.35 8.21
N PRO A 83 10.64 6.68 8.38
CA PRO A 83 11.81 6.92 7.55
C PRO A 83 11.61 6.49 6.09
N PHE A 84 10.78 5.47 5.82
CA PHE A 84 10.42 5.07 4.45
C PHE A 84 9.66 6.19 3.74
N VAL A 85 8.68 6.79 4.42
CA VAL A 85 7.88 7.89 3.88
C VAL A 85 8.73 9.13 3.64
N LYS A 86 9.61 9.49 4.59
CA LYS A 86 10.56 10.60 4.42
C LYS A 86 11.50 10.38 3.24
N HIS A 87 11.92 9.14 3.01
CA HIS A 87 12.84 8.81 1.92
C HIS A 87 12.25 9.04 0.54
N ILE A 88 10.92 8.99 0.38
CA ILE A 88 10.25 9.36 -0.88
C ILE A 88 10.68 10.77 -1.30
N ARG A 89 10.69 11.74 -0.36
CA ARG A 89 11.14 13.12 -0.64
C ARG A 89 12.62 13.18 -1.03
N VAL A 90 13.47 12.39 -0.38
CA VAL A 90 14.91 12.29 -0.71
C VAL A 90 15.08 11.82 -2.16
N ALA A 91 14.42 10.72 -2.53
CA ALA A 91 14.48 10.16 -3.87
C ALA A 91 13.96 11.12 -4.95
N LEU A 92 12.83 11.78 -4.71
CA LEU A 92 12.27 12.76 -5.64
C LEU A 92 13.19 13.98 -5.83
N ASN A 93 13.84 14.45 -4.77
CA ASN A 93 14.82 15.54 -4.86
C ASN A 93 16.08 15.09 -5.63
N GLY A 94 16.56 13.88 -5.38
CA GLY A 94 17.68 13.29 -6.13
C GLY A 94 17.37 13.12 -7.63
N TYR A 95 16.12 12.85 -8.00
CA TYR A 95 15.70 12.86 -9.39
C TYR A 95 15.65 14.27 -10.00
N LEU A 96 15.21 15.27 -9.21
CA LEU A 96 15.12 16.66 -9.66
C LEU A 96 16.50 17.28 -9.92
N ASP A 97 17.48 16.98 -9.08
CA ASP A 97 18.85 17.48 -9.19
C ASP A 97 19.78 16.60 -10.06
N SER A 98 19.28 15.47 -10.56
CA SER A 98 19.99 14.49 -11.39
C SER A 98 21.11 13.72 -10.68
N SER A 99 21.23 13.80 -9.36
CA SER A 99 22.11 12.93 -8.56
C SER A 99 21.62 11.49 -8.49
N ASN A 100 20.30 11.29 -8.67
CA ASN A 100 19.58 10.04 -8.43
C ASN A 100 19.78 9.50 -7.01
N GLN A 101 20.13 10.37 -6.05
CA GLN A 101 20.26 9.98 -4.66
C GLN A 101 18.95 9.38 -4.14
N GLY A 102 19.05 8.24 -3.47
CA GLY A 102 17.90 7.57 -2.85
C GLY A 102 17.06 6.73 -3.81
N ILE A 103 17.51 6.52 -5.05
CA ILE A 103 16.87 5.65 -6.05
C ILE A 103 17.75 4.41 -6.27
N ASP A 104 17.17 3.22 -6.16
CA ASP A 104 17.83 1.96 -6.54
C ASP A 104 17.62 1.75 -8.03
N ASP A 105 18.59 1.16 -8.72
CA ASP A 105 18.51 0.89 -10.17
C ASP A 105 17.83 2.04 -10.96
N PRO A 106 18.51 3.21 -11.08
CA PRO A 106 17.90 4.40 -11.67
C PRO A 106 17.34 4.19 -13.06
N ASP A 107 17.93 3.30 -13.87
CA ASP A 107 17.43 3.01 -15.21
C ASP A 107 16.04 2.38 -15.16
N TYR A 108 15.81 1.43 -14.24
CA TYR A 108 14.50 0.81 -14.05
C TYR A 108 13.48 1.78 -13.45
N ILE A 109 13.85 2.56 -12.42
CA ILE A 109 12.90 3.42 -11.69
C ILE A 109 12.58 4.72 -12.42
N ILE A 110 13.55 5.29 -13.15
CA ILE A 110 13.33 6.53 -13.89
C ILE A 110 12.57 6.26 -15.18
N ASN A 111 13.02 5.28 -15.97
CA ASN A 111 12.36 4.99 -17.24
C ASN A 111 11.07 4.18 -17.06
N GLY A 112 11.01 3.37 -16.00
CA GLY A 112 9.94 2.42 -15.75
C GLY A 112 10.08 1.17 -16.62
N SER A 113 9.41 0.09 -16.21
CA SER A 113 9.17 -1.07 -17.08
C SER A 113 7.95 -0.85 -17.98
N ASP A 114 7.87 -1.56 -19.11
CA ASP A 114 6.67 -1.67 -19.97
C ASP A 114 5.54 -2.52 -19.35
N SER A 115 5.47 -2.62 -18.02
CA SER A 115 4.45 -3.40 -17.31
C SER A 115 3.09 -2.69 -17.28
N MET A 116 2.05 -3.40 -16.81
CA MET A 116 0.65 -2.94 -16.77
C MET A 116 0.42 -1.68 -15.93
N LEU A 117 1.37 -1.28 -15.09
CA LEU A 117 1.28 -0.06 -14.28
C LEU A 117 2.04 1.07 -14.98
N ASN A 118 1.48 2.28 -14.97
CA ASN A 118 2.13 3.45 -15.52
C ASN A 118 3.27 3.90 -14.59
N CYS A 119 4.39 3.18 -14.64
CA CYS A 119 5.54 3.37 -13.76
C CYS A 119 6.67 4.12 -14.46
N GLY A 120 7.47 4.84 -13.67
CA GLY A 120 8.66 5.53 -14.12
C GLY A 120 8.59 7.04 -13.85
N LEU A 121 9.60 7.59 -13.17
CA LEU A 121 9.65 9.03 -12.87
C LEU A 121 9.67 9.91 -14.13
N LYS A 122 10.23 9.43 -15.24
CA LYS A 122 10.30 10.15 -16.51
C LYS A 122 8.94 10.27 -17.21
N LYS A 123 7.94 9.46 -16.85
CA LYS A 123 6.62 9.46 -17.48
C LYS A 123 5.73 10.62 -17.02
N PHE A 124 6.10 11.33 -15.96
CA PHE A 124 5.31 12.42 -15.40
C PHE A 124 6.08 13.73 -15.42
N ASP A 125 5.35 14.83 -15.36
CA ASP A 125 5.93 16.16 -15.34
C ASP A 125 6.71 16.40 -14.03
N LYS A 126 7.94 16.89 -14.14
CA LYS A 126 8.81 17.15 -12.96
C LYS A 126 8.18 18.10 -11.92
N SER A 127 7.20 18.92 -12.30
CA SER A 127 6.47 19.80 -11.37
C SER A 127 5.69 19.03 -10.30
N TYR A 128 5.27 17.78 -10.54
CA TYR A 128 4.75 16.93 -9.47
C TYR A 128 5.77 16.79 -8.35
N TYR A 129 7.02 16.45 -8.70
CA TYR A 129 8.07 16.18 -7.72
C TYR A 129 8.54 17.41 -6.95
N LYS A 130 8.32 18.62 -7.51
CA LYS A 130 8.56 19.89 -6.82
C LYS A 130 7.47 20.21 -5.78
N SER A 131 6.26 19.71 -6.00
CA SER A 131 5.14 19.90 -5.08
C SER A 131 5.38 19.14 -3.80
N LYS A 132 4.80 19.64 -2.71
CA LYS A 132 4.61 18.81 -1.51
C LYS A 132 3.64 17.67 -1.81
N PHE A 133 3.65 16.61 -1.01
CA PHE A 133 2.65 15.56 -1.08
C PHE A 133 2.03 15.27 0.28
N ILE A 134 0.80 14.77 0.23
CA ILE A 134 0.17 14.07 1.35
C ILE A 134 0.28 12.57 1.13
N VAL A 135 0.34 11.84 2.23
CA VAL A 135 0.25 10.39 2.25
C VAL A 135 -1.21 10.00 2.48
N PHE A 136 -1.80 9.31 1.53
CA PHE A 136 -3.20 8.88 1.56
C PHE A 136 -3.36 7.51 2.23
N ASP A 137 -2.47 6.58 1.89
CA ASP A 137 -2.43 5.24 2.49
C ASP A 137 -0.99 4.75 2.60
N VAL A 138 -0.73 3.92 3.60
CA VAL A 138 0.56 3.22 3.79
C VAL A 138 0.33 1.82 4.29
N SER A 139 1.04 0.88 3.69
CA SER A 139 1.11 -0.49 4.17
C SER A 139 2.49 -1.09 3.97
N ASN A 140 2.73 -2.23 4.62
CA ASN A 140 3.88 -3.07 4.27
C ASN A 140 3.69 -3.62 2.86
N ASN A 141 4.76 -3.68 2.08
CA ASN A 141 4.72 -4.29 0.76
C ASN A 141 5.00 -5.80 0.87
N ASP A 142 4.30 -6.62 0.06
CA ASP A 142 4.42 -8.10 0.08
C ASP A 142 5.85 -8.59 -0.21
N TYR A 143 6.65 -7.80 -0.91
CA TYR A 143 8.06 -8.10 -1.23
C TYR A 143 9.05 -7.44 -0.26
N GLY A 144 8.56 -6.94 0.88
CA GLY A 144 9.33 -6.23 1.89
C GLY A 144 9.41 -4.72 1.63
N GLY A 145 9.77 -3.96 2.66
CA GLY A 145 9.71 -2.50 2.62
C GLY A 145 8.29 -1.97 2.82
N VAL A 146 8.09 -0.69 2.49
CA VAL A 146 6.85 0.03 2.71
C VAL A 146 6.34 0.57 1.38
N GLN A 147 5.05 0.38 1.13
CA GLN A 147 4.36 1.08 0.06
C GLN A 147 3.58 2.27 0.60
N ALA A 148 3.57 3.37 -0.14
CA ALA A 148 2.78 4.55 0.18
C ALA A 148 2.06 5.07 -1.05
N ASP A 149 0.76 5.28 -0.92
CA ASP A 149 -0.04 6.00 -1.89
C ASP A 149 0.00 7.49 -1.54
N ILE A 150 0.51 8.32 -2.45
CA ILE A 150 0.70 9.75 -2.24
C ILE A 150 -0.09 10.58 -3.27
N VAL A 151 -0.44 11.80 -2.86
CA VAL A 151 -1.06 12.80 -3.74
C VAL A 151 -0.31 14.12 -3.59
N PHE A 152 0.11 14.70 -4.72
CA PHE A 152 0.81 15.98 -4.72
C PHE A 152 -0.15 17.15 -4.53
N THR A 153 0.21 18.12 -3.68
CA THR A 153 -0.68 19.20 -3.25
C THR A 153 -1.01 20.20 -4.35
N ASP A 154 -0.04 20.50 -5.22
CA ASP A 154 -0.18 21.51 -6.27
C ASP A 154 -0.87 20.92 -7.52
N LYS A 155 -0.83 19.59 -7.65
CA LYS A 155 -1.47 18.81 -8.71
C LYS A 155 -2.16 17.56 -8.14
N PRO A 156 -3.28 17.72 -7.44
CA PRO A 156 -3.94 16.61 -6.75
C PRO A 156 -4.88 15.84 -7.69
N ASP A 157 -4.43 15.53 -8.90
CA ASP A 157 -5.24 14.94 -9.98
C ASP A 157 -5.02 13.44 -10.17
N THR A 158 -4.06 12.84 -9.47
CA THR A 158 -3.80 11.41 -9.48
C THR A 158 -3.24 10.90 -8.15
N ILE A 159 -3.26 9.58 -7.98
CA ILE A 159 -2.63 8.86 -6.87
C ILE A 159 -1.37 8.17 -7.40
N PHE A 160 -0.27 8.39 -6.70
CA PHE A 160 1.00 7.73 -6.98
C PHE A 160 1.28 6.66 -5.94
N TRP A 161 1.43 5.44 -6.40
CA TRP A 161 1.97 4.35 -5.60
C TRP A 161 3.48 4.43 -5.59
N THR A 162 4.06 4.38 -4.40
CA THR A 162 5.50 4.38 -4.17
C THR A 162 5.89 3.16 -3.36
N TRP A 163 7.09 2.63 -3.61
CA TRP A 163 7.65 1.53 -2.84
C TRP A 163 9.07 1.87 -2.41
N VAL A 164 9.29 1.91 -1.10
CA VAL A 164 10.60 2.18 -0.50
C VAL A 164 11.07 0.94 0.25
N TYR A 165 12.31 0.55 0.01
CA TYR A 165 12.95 -0.61 0.61
C TYR A 165 14.08 -0.15 1.55
N LYS A 166 14.28 -0.90 2.64
CA LYS A 166 15.41 -0.68 3.55
C LYS A 166 16.59 -1.52 3.09
N LEU A 167 17.74 -0.89 2.88
CA LEU A 167 19.00 -1.55 2.58
C LEU A 167 19.74 -1.81 3.88
N THR A 168 20.19 -3.05 4.07
CA THR A 168 21.25 -3.36 5.04
C THR A 168 22.59 -3.20 4.34
N THR A 169 23.39 -2.23 4.77
CA THR A 169 24.77 -2.07 4.29
C THR A 169 25.71 -2.97 5.09
N GLU A 170 26.91 -3.24 4.56
CA GLU A 170 27.93 -4.07 5.23
C GLU A 170 28.38 -3.52 6.60
N ASN A 171 28.10 -2.24 6.88
CA ASN A 171 28.43 -1.55 8.13
C ASN A 171 27.22 -1.41 9.08
N ASP A 172 26.13 -2.14 8.82
CA ASP A 172 24.85 -2.01 9.55
C ASP A 172 24.23 -0.60 9.52
N GLU A 173 24.68 0.28 8.62
CA GLU A 173 24.02 1.57 8.41
C GLU A 173 22.69 1.34 7.68
N GLU A 174 21.61 1.85 8.26
CA GLU A 174 20.27 1.77 7.70
C GLU A 174 20.16 2.70 6.48
N GLY A 175 20.17 2.11 5.28
CA GLY A 175 19.86 2.83 4.04
C GLY A 175 18.39 2.66 3.66
N TYR A 176 17.84 3.61 2.91
CA TYR A 176 16.54 3.48 2.27
C TYR A 176 16.69 3.75 0.78
N THR A 177 15.83 3.13 -0.02
CA THR A 177 15.87 3.31 -1.47
C THR A 177 14.50 3.18 -2.11
N LEU A 178 14.20 4.05 -3.07
CA LEU A 178 12.98 3.99 -3.87
C LEU A 178 13.11 2.89 -4.92
N ARG A 179 12.17 1.93 -4.89
CA ARG A 179 12.10 0.76 -5.79
C ARG A 179 10.83 0.71 -6.64
N GLY A 180 9.92 1.66 -6.45
CA GLY A 180 8.72 1.75 -7.28
C GLY A 180 8.13 3.15 -7.25
N PHE A 181 7.72 3.63 -8.42
CA PHE A 181 6.97 4.86 -8.58
C PHE A 181 6.00 4.73 -9.76
N CYS A 182 4.71 4.61 -9.48
CA CYS A 182 3.68 4.33 -10.47
C CYS A 182 2.43 5.17 -10.24
N SER A 183 1.78 5.59 -11.31
CA SER A 183 0.42 6.14 -11.23
C SER A 183 -0.58 4.99 -11.13
N ASN A 184 -1.32 4.92 -10.03
CA ASN A 184 -2.50 4.06 -9.93
C ASN A 184 -3.78 4.82 -10.31
N GLY A 185 -3.78 6.15 -10.16
CA GLY A 185 -4.91 7.01 -10.48
C GLY A 185 -6.17 6.70 -9.67
N PRO A 186 -7.17 7.59 -9.71
CA PRO A 186 -8.50 7.25 -9.21
C PRO A 186 -9.21 6.29 -10.18
N LYS A 187 -10.14 5.48 -9.64
CA LYS A 187 -11.05 4.68 -10.46
C LYS A 187 -11.81 5.58 -11.44
N GLU A 188 -12.14 5.04 -12.61
CA GLU A 188 -12.82 5.79 -13.69
C GLU A 188 -14.06 6.53 -13.20
N GLU A 189 -14.87 5.91 -12.35
CA GLU A 189 -16.08 6.50 -11.78
C GLU A 189 -15.82 7.75 -10.92
N PHE A 190 -14.62 7.90 -10.35
CA PHE A 190 -14.26 9.04 -9.49
C PHE A 190 -13.35 10.06 -10.17
N LYS A 191 -12.83 9.79 -11.38
CA LYS A 191 -11.84 10.66 -12.05
C LYS A 191 -12.26 12.12 -12.15
N LYS A 192 -13.53 12.40 -12.40
CA LYS A 192 -14.03 13.78 -12.57
C LYS A 192 -14.06 14.56 -11.27
N GLU A 193 -14.38 13.90 -10.17
CA GLU A 193 -14.57 14.52 -8.86
C GLU A 193 -13.30 14.48 -8.01
N PHE A 194 -12.37 13.59 -8.36
CA PHE A 194 -11.14 13.34 -7.63
C PHE A 194 -10.33 14.60 -7.32
N PRO A 195 -10.05 15.51 -8.29
CA PRO A 195 -9.23 16.69 -7.99
C PRO A 195 -9.86 17.61 -6.94
N GLU A 196 -11.17 17.82 -6.98
CA GLU A 196 -11.87 18.67 -6.00
C GLU A 196 -11.95 18.00 -4.63
N MET A 197 -12.22 16.69 -4.60
CA MET A 197 -12.18 15.90 -3.36
C MET A 197 -10.81 15.99 -2.69
N MET A 198 -9.73 15.81 -3.46
CA MET A 198 -8.38 15.87 -2.91
C MET A 198 -7.99 17.26 -2.45
N LYS A 199 -8.40 18.33 -3.15
CA LYS A 199 -8.21 19.71 -2.66
C LYS A 199 -8.86 19.93 -1.30
N GLU A 200 -10.06 19.40 -1.08
CA GLU A 200 -10.75 19.52 0.22
C GLU A 200 -10.05 18.71 1.32
N ILE A 201 -9.52 17.53 1.01
CA ILE A 201 -8.70 16.74 1.95
C ILE A 201 -7.41 17.50 2.29
N ILE A 202 -6.72 18.02 1.29
CA ILE A 202 -5.47 18.79 1.44
C ILE A 202 -5.69 20.02 2.32
N LYS A 203 -6.77 20.78 2.14
CA LYS A 203 -7.10 21.95 2.98
C LYS A 203 -7.24 21.61 4.47
N LYS A 204 -7.67 20.38 4.78
CA LYS A 204 -7.87 19.90 6.15
C LYS A 204 -6.61 19.25 6.73
N SER A 205 -5.70 18.79 5.87
CA SER A 205 -4.43 18.18 6.29
C SER A 205 -3.52 19.22 6.94
N LYS A 206 -2.83 18.79 8.00
CA LYS A 206 -1.78 19.59 8.68
C LYS A 206 -0.37 19.12 8.32
N PHE A 207 -0.24 18.02 7.58
CA PHE A 207 1.03 17.38 7.32
C PHE A 207 1.27 17.24 5.82
N PHE A 208 2.49 17.60 5.41
CA PHE A 208 2.95 17.61 4.04
C PHE A 208 4.46 17.38 4.02
N LEU A 209 4.95 16.61 3.05
CA LEU A 209 6.38 16.39 2.80
C LEU A 209 6.80 16.96 1.46
#